data_AF-A0A2H0WU14-F1
#
_entry.id   AF-A0A2H0WU14-F1
#
_cell.length_a   1.000
_cell.length_b   1.000
_cell.length_c   1.000
_cell.angle_alpha   90.00
_cell.angle_beta   90.00
_cell.angle_gamma   90.00
#
_symmetry.space_group_name_H-M   'P 1'
#
loop_
_entity.id
_entity.type
_entity.pdbx_description
1 polymer ?
#
loop_
_entity_poly.entity_id
_entity_poly.type
_entity_poly.pdbx_seq_one_letter_code
_entity_poly.pdbx_strand_id
1 'polypeptide(L)' 'QLIRKISCDVLYIDPPYNSRQYSDAYHLLENLVTWKKPPVHGMAKKMDRSHIKSDYCLNSAPKAFADLSCGHNQP' A
#
# COMPACT_ATOMS: atom_id res chain seq x y z
N GLN A 1 9.41 6.28 7.29
CA GLN A 1 10.38 6.69 8.33
C GLN A 1 9.74 7.31 9.59
N LEU A 2 8.45 7.11 9.89
CA LEU A 2 7.80 7.71 11.07
C LEU A 2 8.14 6.95 12.38
N ILE A 3 8.10 5.62 12.36
CA ILE A 3 8.40 4.77 13.52
C ILE A 3 9.81 4.99 14.09
N ARG A 4 10.80 5.31 13.24
CA ARG A 4 12.18 5.61 13.68
C ARG A 4 12.28 6.91 14.51
N LYS A 5 11.25 7.74 14.52
CA LYS A 5 11.22 9.05 15.19
C LYS A 5 10.29 9.08 16.41
N ILE A 6 9.55 8.00 16.69
CA ILE A 6 8.56 7.93 17.76
C ILE A 6 9.03 6.90 18.79
N SER A 7 9.13 7.31 20.06
CA SER A 7 9.33 6.40 21.19
C SER A 7 7.97 5.95 21.71
N CYS A 8 7.79 4.64 21.92
CA CYS A 8 6.55 4.08 22.47
C CYS A 8 6.83 2.78 23.24
N ASP A 9 6.03 2.52 24.28
CA ASP A 9 6.13 1.30 25.09
C ASP A 9 5.43 0.11 24.43
N VAL A 10 4.37 0.37 23.66
CA VAL A 10 3.62 -0.65 22.91
C VAL A 10 3.33 -0.12 21.50
N LEU A 11 3.71 -0.91 20.51
CA LEU A 11 3.52 -0.62 19.09
C LEU A 11 2.60 -1.67 18.48
N TYR A 12 1.42 -1.24 18.01
CA TYR A 12 0.53 -2.08 17.20
C TYR A 12 0.74 -1.77 15.72
N ILE A 13 1.06 -2.80 14.94
CA ILE A 13 1.18 -2.71 13.48
C ILE A 13 0.24 -3.76 12.89
N ASP A 14 -0.73 -3.30 12.10
CA ASP A 14 -1.60 -4.17 11.31
C ASP A 14 -1.07 -4.21 9.87
N PRO A 15 -0.20 -5.17 9.50
CA PRO A 15 0.23 -5.32 8.12
C PRO A 15 -0.96 -5.74 7.26
N PRO A 16 -1.08 -5.24 6.02
CA PRO A 16 -2.34 -5.35 5.31
C PRO A 16 -2.67 -6.78 4.86
N TYR A 17 -3.97 -7.03 4.86
CA TYR A 17 -4.65 -8.27 4.49
C TYR A 17 -4.48 -8.60 3.00
N ASN A 18 -3.70 -9.65 2.73
CA ASN A 18 -3.60 -10.37 1.44
C ASN A 18 -3.40 -9.50 0.16
N SER A 19 -3.15 -10.14 -0.97
CA SER A 19 -2.82 -9.43 -2.21
C SER A 19 -4.00 -8.67 -2.83
N ARG A 20 -5.20 -8.70 -2.25
CA ARG A 20 -6.37 -7.95 -2.73
C ARG A 20 -6.30 -6.51 -2.25
N GLN A 21 -5.59 -5.69 -3.01
CA GLN A 21 -5.58 -4.25 -2.79
C GLN A 21 -6.95 -3.65 -3.14
N TYR A 22 -7.49 -2.77 -2.30
CA TYR A 22 -8.76 -2.09 -2.54
C TYR A 22 -8.80 -1.39 -3.91
N SER A 23 -7.66 -0.85 -4.36
CA SER A 23 -7.50 -0.27 -5.69
C SER A 23 -7.88 -1.22 -6.82
N ASP A 24 -7.70 -2.54 -6.65
CA ASP A 24 -8.14 -3.57 -7.60
C ASP A 24 -9.63 -3.84 -7.59
N ALA A 25 -10.26 -3.85 -6.41
CA ALA A 25 -11.69 -4.12 -6.28
C ALA A 25 -12.57 -2.94 -6.71
N TYR A 26 -12.14 -1.70 -6.48
CA TYR A 26 -12.99 -0.51 -6.59
C TYR A 26 -12.68 0.39 -7.80
N HIS A 27 -11.75 0.00 -8.68
CA HIS A 27 -11.35 0.83 -9.83
C HIS A 27 -12.53 1.31 -10.69
N LEU A 28 -13.57 0.48 -10.90
CA LEU A 28 -14.74 0.89 -11.68
C LEU A 28 -15.50 2.05 -11.02
N LEU A 29 -15.79 1.93 -9.73
CA LEU A 29 -16.51 2.95 -8.96
C LEU A 29 -15.71 4.25 -8.85
N GLU A 30 -14.39 4.14 -8.67
CA GLU A 30 -13.49 5.30 -8.63
C GLU A 30 -13.52 6.10 -9.96
N ASN A 31 -13.54 5.42 -11.11
CA ASN A 31 -13.69 6.13 -12.39
C ASN A 31 -15.05 6.78 -12.57
N LEU A 32 -16.12 6.13 -12.11
CA LEU A 32 -17.46 6.70 -12.17
C LEU A 32 -17.55 7.99 -11.37
N VAL A 33 -16.99 7.99 -10.15
CA VAL A 33 -17.00 9.16 -9.27
C VAL A 33 -16.10 10.28 -9.80
N THR A 34 -14.91 9.94 -10.30
CA THR A 34 -13.97 10.95 -10.83
C THR A 34 -14.37 11.47 -12.21
N TRP A 35 -15.25 10.78 -12.93
CA TRP A 35 -15.74 11.09 -14.27
C TRP A 35 -14.61 11.39 -15.29
N LYS A 36 -13.45 10.76 -15.09
CA LYS A 36 -12.29 10.85 -15.97
C LYS A 36 -12.25 9.62 -16.88
N LYS A 37 -11.68 9.79 -18.07
CA LYS A 37 -11.50 8.71 -19.05
C LYS A 37 -10.00 8.41 -19.27
N PRO A 38 -9.30 7.88 -18.26
CA PRO A 38 -7.89 7.54 -18.40
C PRO A 38 -7.70 6.39 -19.41
N PRO A 39 -6.48 6.22 -19.96
CA PRO A 39 -6.15 5.04 -20.75
C PRO A 39 -6.28 3.78 -19.90
N VAL A 40 -6.79 2.70 -20.53
CA VAL A 40 -7.06 1.42 -19.88
C VAL A 40 -6.35 0.28 -20.61
N HIS A 41 -5.95 -0.75 -19.86
CA HIS A 41 -5.14 -1.86 -20.37
C HIS A 41 -5.67 -3.23 -19.93
N GLY A 42 -5.33 -4.27 -20.70
CA GLY A 42 -5.69 -5.66 -20.45
C GLY A 42 -7.18 -5.97 -20.66
N MET A 43 -7.55 -7.25 -20.53
CA MET A 43 -8.94 -7.70 -20.73
C MET A 43 -9.92 -7.05 -19.74
N ALA A 44 -9.47 -6.81 -18.50
CA ALA A 44 -10.29 -6.18 -17.46
C ALA A 44 -10.37 -4.65 -17.57
N LYS A 45 -9.76 -4.03 -18.59
CA LYS A 45 -9.73 -2.56 -18.81
C LYS A 45 -9.35 -1.77 -17.54
N LYS A 46 -8.20 -2.10 -16.95
CA LYS A 46 -7.69 -1.42 -15.73
C LYS A 46 -6.85 -0.19 -16.10
N MET A 47 -6.95 0.85 -15.30
CA MET A 47 -6.17 2.09 -15.38
C MET A 47 -4.86 1.95 -14.61
N ASP A 48 -3.91 2.86 -14.86
CA ASP A 48 -2.76 3.00 -13.97
C ASP A 48 -3.21 3.48 -12.59
N ARG A 49 -2.76 2.74 -11.58
CA ARG A 49 -3.11 2.88 -10.17
C ARG A 49 -1.86 2.74 -9.28
N SER A 50 -0.68 2.82 -9.88
CA SER A 50 0.61 2.78 -9.18
C SER A 50 0.63 3.72 -7.96
N HIS A 51 0.04 4.91 -8.10
CA HIS A 51 -0.05 5.93 -7.06
C HIS A 51 -0.89 5.58 -5.81
N ILE A 52 -1.78 4.58 -5.88
CA ILE A 52 -2.62 4.14 -4.73
C ILE A 52 -2.26 2.74 -4.24
N LYS A 53 -1.23 2.11 -4.82
CA LYS A 53 -0.75 0.81 -4.34
C LYS A 53 0.11 1.00 -3.10
N SER A 54 -0.12 0.13 -2.11
CA SER A 54 0.68 0.08 -0.90
C SER A 54 1.79 -0.96 -1.04
N ASP A 55 3.02 -0.58 -0.71
CA ASP A 55 4.18 -1.48 -0.67
C ASP A 55 4.00 -2.62 0.33
N TYR A 56 3.17 -2.40 1.34
CA TYR A 56 2.83 -3.40 2.35
C TYR A 56 1.85 -4.46 1.84
N CYS A 57 1.18 -4.24 0.72
CA CYS A 57 0.26 -5.20 0.09
C CYS A 57 0.90 -5.95 -1.10
N LEU A 58 2.23 -5.87 -1.25
CA LEU A 58 2.98 -6.52 -2.32
C LEU A 58 3.80 -7.69 -1.77
N ASN A 59 4.33 -8.55 -2.64
CA ASN A 59 5.27 -9.61 -2.23
C ASN A 59 6.55 -9.05 -1.56
N SER A 60 6.84 -7.77 -1.76
CA SER A 60 7.91 -7.03 -1.09
C SER A 60 7.55 -6.54 0.32
N ALA A 61 6.34 -6.78 0.81
CA ALA A 61 5.88 -6.34 2.13
C ALA A 61 6.81 -6.73 3.29
N PRO A 62 7.43 -7.94 3.32
CA PRO A 62 8.41 -8.28 4.36
C PRO A 62 9.60 -7.31 4.40
N LYS A 63 10.05 -6.79 3.25
CA LYS A 63 11.15 -5.83 3.17
C LYS A 63 10.73 -4.46 3.70
N ALA A 64 9.53 -4.00 3.33
CA ALA A 64 8.97 -2.75 3.86
C ALA A 64 8.80 -2.81 5.39
N PHE A 65 8.43 -3.97 5.92
CA PHE A 65 8.33 -4.19 7.37
C PHE A 65 9.70 -4.24 8.07
N ALA A 66 10.70 -4.89 7.46
CA ALA A 66 12.06 -4.90 7.99
C ALA A 66 12.65 -3.48 8.10
N ASP A 67 12.34 -2.60 7.14
CA ASP A 67 12.78 -1.20 7.18
C ASP A 67 12.12 -0.39 8.33
N LEU A 68 10.90 -0.75 8.74
CA LEU A 68 10.24 -0.15 9.90
C LEU A 68 10.92 -0.55 11.21
N SER A 69 11.34 -1.81 11.35
CA SER A 69 11.78 -2.39 12.62
C SER A 69 13.29 -2.23 12.88
N CYS A 70 14.13 -2.07 11.86
CA CYS A 70 15.57 -1.85 12.01
C CYS A 70 15.96 -0.40 12.40
N GLY A 71 15.09 0.28 13.16
CA GLY A 71 15.27 1.62 13.69
C GLY A 71 15.71 1.71 15.14
N HIS A 72 16.00 0.58 15.79
CA HIS A 72 16.51 0.57 17.14
C HIS A 72 18.03 0.78 17.08
N ASN A 73 18.48 1.95 17.55
CA ASN A 73 19.88 2.21 17.85
C ASN A 73 20.42 1.03 18.66
N GLN A 74 21.39 0.31 18.10
CA GLN A 74 22.35 -0.37 18.95
C GLN A 74 23.11 0.70 19.75
N PRO A 75 23.47 0.42 21.02
CA PRO A 75 24.29 1.34 21.81
C PRO A 75 25.62 1.66 21.11
#